data_AF-R4S014-F1
#
_entry.id   AF-R4S014-F1
#
_cell.length_a   1.000
_cell.length_b   1.000
_cell.length_c   1.000
_cell.angle_alpha   90.00
_cell.angle_beta   90.00
_cell.angle_gamma   90.00
#
_symmetry.space_group_name_H-M   'P 1'
#
loop_
_entity.id
_entity.type
_entity.pdbx_description
1 polymer ?
#
loop_
_entity_poly.entity_id
_entity_poly.type
_entity_poly.pdbx_seq_one_letter_code
_entity_poly.pdbx_strand_id
1 'polypeptide(L)'
;MNYQKTFYYLDGKTKRFVVEYYPDGKLNKATWFHKDGKTINCIIEYNPKTGKKTKYTKYNPDGTVFNEIYYNPNGSIKTTKKILIIHKKTYPK
;
A
#
# COMPACT_ATOMS: atom_id res chain seq x y z
N MET A 1 -4.09 21.59 -3.68
CA MET A 1 -3.48 20.64 -4.64
C MET A 1 -2.67 19.63 -3.82
N ASN A 2 -2.96 18.33 -3.91
CA ASN A 2 -2.11 17.32 -3.29
C ASN A 2 -0.84 17.17 -4.14
N TYR A 3 0.33 17.20 -3.50
CA TYR A 3 1.61 17.04 -4.16
C TYR A 3 1.96 15.55 -4.20
N GLN A 4 2.51 15.07 -5.33
CA GLN A 4 2.95 13.68 -5.47
C GLN A 4 4.36 13.60 -6.05
N LYS A 5 5.14 12.61 -5.59
CA LYS A 5 6.46 12.29 -6.13
C LYS A 5 6.54 10.82 -6.52
N THR A 6 7.05 10.55 -7.72
CA THR A 6 7.27 9.19 -8.22
C THR A 6 8.75 8.85 -8.13
N PHE A 7 9.05 7.65 -7.65
CA PHE A 7 10.40 7.11 -7.55
C PHE A 7 10.50 5.89 -8.45
N TYR A 8 11.57 5.83 -9.24
CA TYR A 8 11.81 4.78 -10.23
C TYR A 8 12.92 3.85 -9.75
N TYR A 9 13.02 2.67 -10.35
CA TYR A 9 14.21 1.82 -10.25
C TYR A 9 15.39 2.46 -11.00
N LEU A 10 16.56 1.80 -10.95
CA LEU A 10 17.79 2.28 -11.60
C LEU A 10 17.65 2.45 -13.12
N ASP A 11 16.68 1.77 -13.74
CA ASP A 11 16.36 1.92 -15.16
C ASP A 11 15.71 3.27 -15.52
N GLY A 12 15.29 4.07 -14.52
CA GLY A 12 14.61 5.35 -14.69
C GLY A 12 13.21 5.27 -15.30
N LYS A 13 12.69 4.08 -15.59
CA LYS A 13 11.44 3.84 -16.32
C LYS A 13 10.41 3.11 -15.46
N THR A 14 10.85 2.11 -14.71
CA THR A 14 9.97 1.26 -13.91
C THR A 14 9.68 1.93 -12.58
N LYS A 15 8.41 2.22 -12.31
CA LYS A 15 7.99 2.83 -11.04
C LYS A 15 8.30 1.86 -9.89
N ARG A 16 8.93 2.37 -8.84
CA ARG A 16 9.20 1.64 -7.60
C ARG A 16 8.14 1.96 -6.56
N PHE A 17 7.92 3.24 -6.30
CA PHE A 17 6.84 3.71 -5.43
C PHE A 17 6.46 5.16 -5.75
N VAL A 18 5.25 5.54 -5.36
CA VAL A 18 4.72 6.91 -5.42
C VAL A 18 4.41 7.36 -4.01
N VAL A 19 4.74 8.60 -3.69
CA VAL A 19 4.44 9.23 -2.41
C VAL A 19 3.51 10.41 -2.64
N GLU A 20 2.41 10.45 -1.89
CA GLU A 20 1.46 11.55 -1.85
C GLU A 20 1.63 12.34 -0.55
N TYR A 21 1.51 13.66 -0.66
CA TYR A 21 1.63 14.62 0.43
C TYR A 21 0.37 15.46 0.54
N TYR A 22 0.04 15.85 1.76
CA TYR A 22 -0.93 16.90 2.02
C TYR A 22 -0.42 18.26 1.49
N PRO A 23 -1.31 19.26 1.31
CA PRO A 23 -0.91 20.58 0.83
C PRO A 23 0.15 21.28 1.70
N ASP A 24 0.21 20.94 2.99
CA ASP A 24 1.21 21.45 3.95
C ASP A 24 2.53 20.66 3.95
N GLY A 25 2.72 19.76 2.98
CA GLY A 25 3.93 18.96 2.79
C GLY A 25 4.03 17.72 3.68
N LYS A 26 3.03 17.44 4.52
CA LYS A 26 3.04 16.24 5.37
C LYS A 26 2.79 14.98 4.57
N LEU A 27 3.46 13.90 4.94
CA LEU A 27 3.30 12.59 4.31
C LEU A 27 1.86 12.09 4.52
N ASN A 28 1.19 11.75 3.42
CA ASN A 28 -0.17 11.20 3.44
C ASN A 28 -0.13 9.69 3.21
N LYS A 29 0.46 9.28 2.08
CA LYS A 29 0.37 7.89 1.61
C LYS A 29 1.54 7.53 0.70
N ALA A 30 1.93 6.26 0.72
CA ALA A 30 2.91 5.69 -0.20
C ALA A 30 2.35 4.43 -0.87
N THR A 31 2.44 4.37 -2.19
CA THR A 31 2.02 3.23 -3.01
C THR A 31 3.25 2.57 -3.61
N TRP A 32 3.49 1.31 -3.27
CA TRP A 32 4.62 0.52 -3.77
C TRP A 32 4.17 -0.41 -4.88
N PHE A 33 5.00 -0.55 -5.90
CA PHE A 33 4.72 -1.40 -7.06
C PHE A 33 5.58 -2.66 -7.06
N HIS A 34 5.10 -3.69 -7.75
CA HIS A 34 5.90 -4.85 -8.13
C HIS A 34 7.00 -4.45 -9.13
N LYS A 35 7.88 -5.41 -9.46
CA LYS A 35 8.98 -5.20 -10.41
C LYS A 35 8.51 -4.84 -11.83
N ASP A 36 7.24 -5.07 -12.16
CA ASP A 36 6.63 -4.64 -13.42
C ASP A 36 6.33 -3.12 -13.46
N GLY A 37 6.42 -2.42 -12.33
CA GLY A 37 6.13 -0.99 -12.18
C GLY A 37 4.67 -0.61 -12.42
N LYS A 38 3.77 -1.60 -12.48
CA LYS A 38 2.34 -1.42 -12.82
C LYS A 38 1.45 -1.98 -11.73
N THR A 39 1.74 -3.20 -11.26
CA THR A 39 0.92 -3.89 -10.27
C THR A 39 1.24 -3.34 -8.89
N ILE A 40 0.21 -2.92 -8.15
CA ILE A 40 0.38 -2.43 -6.78
C ILE A 40 0.72 -3.60 -5.87
N ASN A 41 1.79 -3.45 -5.11
CA ASN A 41 2.26 -4.41 -4.13
C ASN A 41 1.66 -4.12 -2.75
N CYS A 42 1.76 -2.87 -2.30
CA CYS A 42 1.15 -2.42 -1.07
C CYS A 42 0.91 -0.91 -1.04
N ILE A 43 0.01 -0.48 -0.16
CA ILE A 43 -0.24 0.92 0.16
C ILE A 43 -0.02 1.11 1.65
N ILE A 44 0.63 2.22 2.02
CA ILE A 44 0.89 2.63 3.40
C ILE A 44 0.30 4.02 3.61
N GLU A 45 -0.54 4.18 4.62
CA GLU A 45 -1.12 5.47 5.03
C GLU A 45 -0.47 5.96 6.31
N TYR A 46 -0.35 7.28 6.45
CA TYR A 46 0.39 7.93 7.53
C TYR A 46 -0.47 8.96 8.24
N ASN A 47 -0.25 9.09 9.54
CA ASN A 47 -0.83 10.18 10.31
C ASN A 47 -0.06 11.47 9.98
N PRO A 48 -0.72 12.55 9.53
CA PRO A 48 -0.02 13.78 9.15
C PRO A 48 0.70 14.43 10.32
N LYS A 49 0.18 14.33 11.55
CA LYS A 49 0.77 14.99 12.73
C LYS A 49 2.03 14.28 13.22
N THR A 50 2.07 12.95 13.14
CA THR A 50 3.16 12.15 13.74
C THR A 50 4.08 11.50 12.71
N GLY A 51 3.69 11.45 11.43
CA GLY A 51 4.40 10.71 10.38
C GLY A 51 4.39 9.19 10.57
N LYS A 52 3.66 8.67 11.56
CA LYS A 52 3.58 7.23 11.84
C LYS A 52 2.54 6.56 10.95
N LYS A 53 2.76 5.29 10.64
CA LYS A 53 1.81 4.46 9.88
C LYS A 53 0.48 4.36 10.62
N THR A 54 -0.62 4.46 9.90
CA THR A 54 -1.98 4.25 10.40
C THR A 54 -2.60 3.00 9.80
N LYS A 55 -2.29 2.73 8.53
CA LYS A 55 -2.76 1.56 7.79
C LYS A 55 -1.69 1.04 6.82
N TYR A 56 -1.65 -0.27 6.66
CA TYR A 56 -0.90 -0.97 5.64
C TYR A 56 -1.83 -1.95 4.94
N THR A 57 -1.94 -1.86 3.62
CA THR A 57 -2.74 -2.79 2.80
C THR A 57 -1.82 -3.48 1.82
N LYS A 58 -1.79 -4.81 1.85
CA LYS A 58 -1.09 -5.66 0.88
C LYS A 58 -2.07 -6.15 -0.17
N TYR A 59 -1.63 -6.18 -1.42
CA TYR A 59 -2.40 -6.70 -2.53
C TYR A 59 -1.76 -7.99 -3.07
N ASN A 60 -2.60 -8.85 -3.61
CA ASN A 60 -2.22 -9.94 -4.49
C ASN A 60 -1.93 -9.38 -5.90
N PRO A 61 -1.22 -10.12 -6.76
CA PRO A 61 -0.95 -9.70 -8.14
C PRO A 61 -2.20 -9.44 -8.99
N ASP A 62 -3.34 -10.06 -8.65
CA ASP A 62 -4.64 -9.84 -9.30
C ASP A 62 -5.36 -8.55 -8.84
N GLY A 63 -4.75 -7.78 -7.93
CA GLY A 63 -5.29 -6.54 -7.39
C GLY A 63 -6.23 -6.74 -6.20
N THR A 64 -6.52 -7.97 -5.79
CA THR A 64 -7.32 -8.23 -4.58
C THR A 64 -6.51 -7.96 -3.31
N VAL A 65 -7.17 -7.57 -2.22
CA VAL A 65 -6.50 -7.33 -0.93
C VAL A 65 -6.14 -8.66 -0.29
N PHE A 66 -4.85 -8.84 0.05
CA PHE A 66 -4.35 -10.02 0.76
C PHE A 66 -4.49 -9.85 2.28
N ASN A 67 -4.03 -8.71 2.81
CA ASN A 67 -4.23 -8.37 4.21
C ASN A 67 -4.18 -6.85 4.45
N GLU A 68 -4.77 -6.45 5.58
CA GLU A 68 -4.69 -5.11 6.11
C GLU A 68 -4.14 -5.14 7.54
N ILE A 69 -3.29 -4.18 7.88
CA ILE A 69 -2.78 -3.97 9.23
C ILE A 69 -3.10 -2.53 9.62
N TYR A 70 -3.74 -2.35 10.77
CA TYR A 70 -4.02 -1.06 11.37
C TYR A 70 -3.10 -0.84 12.56
N TYR A 71 -2.67 0.39 12.75
CA TYR A 71 -1.69 0.74 13.78
C TYR A 71 -2.27 1.71 14.81
N ASN A 72 -1.83 1.57 16.05
CA ASN A 72 -2.07 2.55 17.11
C ASN A 72 -1.17 3.78 16.93
N PRO A 73 -1.49 4.93 17.56
CA PRO A 73 -0.65 6.13 17.50
C PRO A 73 0.79 5.92 18.03
N ASN A 74 1.00 4.96 18.92
CA ASN A 74 2.35 4.60 19.39
C ASN A 74 3.16 3.82 18.34
N GLY A 75 2.52 3.29 17.30
CA GLY A 75 3.12 2.49 16.23
C GLY A 75 2.94 0.98 16.38
N SER A 76 2.34 0.51 17.48
CA SER A 76 2.04 -0.92 17.64
C SER A 76 0.90 -1.35 16.72
N ILE A 77 0.87 -2.63 16.37
CA ILE A 77 -0.23 -3.20 15.60
C ILE A 77 -1.50 -3.14 16.47
N LYS A 78 -2.53 -2.49 15.93
CA LYS A 78 -3.87 -2.47 16.52
C LYS A 78 -4.68 -3.68 16.10
N THR A 79 -4.68 -3.99 14.81
CA THR A 79 -5.50 -5.07 14.24
C THR A 79 -4.91 -5.54 12.94
N THR A 80 -5.02 -6.84 12.67
CA THR A 80 -4.68 -7.44 11.37
C THR A 80 -5.93 -8.12 10.80
N LYS A 81 -6.29 -7.80 9.55
CA LYS A 81 -7.33 -8.47 8.79
C LYS A 81 -6.69 -9.25 7.66
N LYS A 82 -6.66 -10.57 7.76
CA LYS A 82 -6.22 -11.44 6.66
C LYS A 82 -7.42 -11.82 5.82
N ILE A 83 -7.37 -11.55 4.53
CA ILE A 83 -8.46 -11.86 3.60
C ILE A 83 -8.05 -13.13 2.85
N LEU A 84 -8.66 -14.26 3.21
CA LEU A 84 -8.49 -15.49 2.46
C LEU A 84 -9.46 -15.49 1.28
N ILE A 85 -8.91 -15.51 0.06
CA ILE A 85 -9.69 -15.81 -1.13
C ILE A 85 -9.76 -17.33 -1.24
N ILE A 86 -10.86 -17.90 -0.75
CA ILE A 86 -11.17 -19.30 -0.98
C ILE A 86 -11.59 -19.41 -2.45
N HIS A 87 -10.68 -19.85 -3.31
CA HIS A 87 -11.04 -20.30 -4.65
C HIS A 87 -11.93 -21.53 -4.47
N LYS A 88 -13.26 -21.36 -4.60
CA LYS A 88 -14.17 -22.49 -4.77
C LYS A 88 -13.75 -23.18 -6.06
N LYS A 89 -12.97 -24.26 -5.94
CA LYS A 89 -12.80 -25.22 -7.03
C LYS A 89 -14.17 -25.80 -7.32
N THR A 90 -14.85 -25.29 -8.33
CA THR A 90 -15.96 -25.99 -8.97
C THR A 90 -15.35 -27.16 -9.70
N TYR A 91 -15.52 -28.38 -9.17
CA TYR A 91 -15.20 -29.59 -9.90
C TYR A 91 -16.33 -29.89 -10.90
N PRO A 92 -15.97 -30.23 -12.14
CA PRO A 92 -16.77 -30.99 -13.08
C PRO A 92 -17.76 -31.95 -12.42
N LYS A 93 -19.08 -31.88 -12.62
CA LYS A 93 -19.88 -33.12 -12.50
C LYS A 93 -19.76 -33.91 -13.79
#